data_AF-A0A1H2T6B7-F1
#
_entry.id   AF-A0A1H2T6B7-F1
#
_cell.length_a   1.000
_cell.length_b   1.000
_cell.length_c   1.000
_cell.angle_alpha   90.00
_cell.angle_beta   90.00
_cell.angle_gamma   90.00
#
_symmetry.space_group_name_H-M   'P 1'
#
loop_
_entity.id
_entity.type
_entity.pdbx_description
1 polymer ?
#
loop_
_entity_poly.entity_id
_entity_poly.type
_entity_poly.pdbx_seq_one_letter_code
_entity_poly.pdbx_strand_id
1 'polypeptide(L)'
;MTYAVGQVWTFPETENHPQLIVTIGRIDAAADLGADPSNSAVLSVSIMPSEDARKLDWPDVAHAPIAQSAFNASGAGELVMDEASVPDGFEDGYRSWRAALEAGEAGVFTTGPPDAYSAILQIYADRDGSQ
;
A
#
# COMPACT_ATOMS: atom_id res chain seq x y z
N MET A 1 15.60 8.77 2.72
CA MET A 1 15.10 7.87 3.79
C MET A 1 15.44 6.44 3.37
N THR A 2 15.88 5.59 4.31
CA THR A 2 16.03 4.15 4.06
C THR A 2 14.84 3.45 4.69
N TYR A 3 14.15 2.61 3.92
CA TYR A 3 13.01 1.82 4.40
C TYR A 3 13.44 0.40 4.75
N ALA A 4 12.73 -0.22 5.68
CA ALA A 4 12.93 -1.61 6.07
C ALA A 4 11.59 -2.36 6.18
N VAL A 5 11.64 -3.67 5.96
CA VAL A 5 10.51 -4.57 6.21
C VAL A 5 10.19 -4.58 7.71
N GLY A 6 8.91 -4.55 8.05
CA GLY A 6 8.41 -4.47 9.42
C GLY A 6 8.18 -3.04 9.91
N GLN A 7 8.61 -2.01 9.17
CA GLN A 7 8.31 -0.63 9.55
C GLN A 7 6.80 -0.34 9.43
N VAL A 8 6.27 0.31 10.45
CA VAL A 8 4.88 0.76 10.53
C VAL A 8 4.85 2.28 10.54
N TRP A 9 4.01 2.82 9.65
CA TRP A 9 3.83 4.25 9.44
C TRP A 9 2.37 4.62 9.65
N THR A 10 2.11 5.80 10.20
CA THR A 10 0.76 6.36 10.25
C THR A 10 0.64 7.53 9.29
N PHE A 11 -0.47 7.59 8.58
CA PHE A 11 -0.85 8.72 7.74
C PHE A 11 -2.12 9.35 8.33
N PRO A 12 -2.18 10.69 8.45
CA PRO A 12 -3.31 11.37 9.08
C PRO A 12 -4.60 11.18 8.27
N GLU A 13 -5.73 11.32 8.96
CA GLU A 13 -7.04 11.39 8.32
C GLU A 13 -7.13 12.60 7.36
N THR A 14 -7.84 12.42 6.25
CA THR A 14 -8.22 13.49 5.34
C THR A 14 -9.72 13.43 5.05
N GLU A 15 -10.22 14.33 4.21
CA GLU A 15 -11.63 14.29 3.77
C GLU A 15 -12.00 13.01 2.98
N ASN A 16 -11.00 12.33 2.39
CA ASN A 16 -11.23 11.20 1.47
C ASN A 16 -10.93 9.83 2.08
N HIS A 17 -10.24 9.78 3.22
CA HIS A 17 -9.85 8.54 3.88
C HIS A 17 -9.64 8.76 5.38
N PRO A 18 -9.86 7.73 6.21
CA PRO A 18 -9.55 7.78 7.63
C PRO A 18 -8.04 7.87 7.87
N GLN A 19 -7.63 7.99 9.12
CA GLN A 19 -6.24 7.71 9.49
C GLN A 19 -5.87 6.28 9.08
N LEU A 20 -4.69 6.12 8.48
CA LEU A 20 -4.19 4.84 7.97
C LEU A 20 -2.93 4.42 8.71
N ILE A 21 -2.82 3.11 8.94
CA ILE A 21 -1.66 2.41 9.48
C ILE A 21 -1.10 1.57 8.36
N VAL A 22 0.14 1.84 7.96
CA VAL A 22 0.79 1.26 6.79
C VAL A 22 1.99 0.45 7.24
N THR A 23 2.00 -0.85 6.98
CA THR A 23 3.11 -1.74 7.33
C THR A 23 3.87 -2.16 6.08
N ILE A 24 5.18 -1.93 6.03
CA ILE A 24 6.03 -2.36 4.92
C ILE A 24 6.30 -3.85 5.07
N GLY A 25 5.68 -4.67 4.23
CA GLY A 25 5.85 -6.13 4.26
C GLY A 25 6.96 -6.65 3.36
N ARG A 26 7.29 -5.92 2.29
CA ARG A 26 8.39 -6.26 1.38
C ARG A 26 8.90 -5.03 0.63
N ILE A 27 10.18 -5.06 0.26
CA ILE A 27 10.83 -4.06 -0.57
C ILE A 27 11.49 -4.80 -1.73
N ASP A 28 11.09 -4.46 -2.95
CA ASP A 28 11.67 -5.01 -4.18
C ASP A 28 12.36 -3.88 -4.96
N ALA A 29 13.45 -4.17 -5.66
CA ALA A 29 14.07 -3.18 -6.54
C ALA A 29 13.15 -2.93 -7.74
N ALA A 30 12.96 -1.67 -8.12
CA ALA A 30 12.08 -1.33 -9.25
C ALA A 30 12.54 -2.01 -10.56
N ALA A 31 13.86 -2.17 -10.74
CA ALA A 31 14.45 -2.86 -11.87
C ALA A 31 14.04 -4.34 -11.95
N ASP A 32 13.96 -5.05 -10.82
CA ASP A 32 13.55 -6.47 -10.77
C ASP A 32 12.06 -6.65 -11.10
N LEU A 33 11.30 -5.57 -10.94
CA LEU A 33 9.87 -5.52 -11.23
C LEU A 33 9.55 -5.07 -12.65
N GLY A 34 10.54 -4.61 -13.42
CA GLY A 34 10.30 -3.91 -14.70
C GLY A 34 9.52 -2.61 -14.53
N ALA A 35 9.50 -2.05 -13.30
CA ALA A 35 8.85 -0.78 -13.00
C ALA A 35 9.71 0.39 -13.48
N ASP A 36 9.14 1.60 -13.49
CA ASP A 36 9.82 2.82 -13.95
C ASP A 36 11.20 2.96 -13.28
N PRO A 37 12.30 3.07 -14.06
CA PRO A 37 13.66 3.11 -13.54
C PRO A 37 13.99 4.39 -12.73
N SER A 38 13.14 5.41 -12.79
CA SER A 38 13.23 6.58 -11.90
C SER A 38 12.92 6.24 -10.45
N ASN A 39 12.25 5.10 -10.20
CA ASN A 39 12.06 4.55 -8.86
C ASN A 39 13.24 3.67 -8.48
N SER A 40 13.80 3.86 -7.28
CA SER A 40 14.84 2.95 -6.77
C SER A 40 14.26 1.65 -6.24
N ALA A 41 13.07 1.69 -5.63
CA ALA A 41 12.39 0.53 -5.07
C ALA A 41 10.87 0.67 -5.13
N VAL A 42 10.20 -0.45 -4.93
CA VAL A 42 8.76 -0.56 -4.69
C VAL A 42 8.55 -1.12 -3.29
N LEU A 43 7.77 -0.40 -2.50
CA LEU A 43 7.36 -0.76 -1.15
C LEU A 43 6.03 -1.51 -1.26
N SER A 44 6.05 -2.82 -1.05
CA SER A 44 4.84 -3.60 -0.91
C SER A 44 4.35 -3.48 0.54
N VAL A 45 3.20 -2.84 0.72
CA VAL A 45 2.65 -2.50 2.03
C VAL A 45 1.31 -3.16 2.29
N SER A 46 0.98 -3.39 3.55
CA SER A 46 -0.40 -3.57 4.01
C SER A 46 -0.91 -2.23 4.54
N ILE A 47 -2.18 -1.90 4.29
CA ILE A 47 -2.82 -0.66 4.73
C ILE A 47 -4.07 -1.01 5.53
N MET A 48 -4.11 -0.60 6.79
CA MET A 48 -5.23 -0.79 7.69
C MET A 48 -5.75 0.57 8.14
N PRO A 49 -7.06 0.85 8.08
CA PRO A 49 -7.62 2.04 8.69
C PRO A 49 -7.54 1.93 10.23
N SER A 50 -7.63 3.08 10.91
CA SER A 50 -7.66 3.14 12.37
C SER A 50 -8.77 2.24 12.95
N GLU A 51 -8.65 1.86 14.23
CA GLU A 51 -9.66 1.00 14.87
C GLU A 51 -11.07 1.63 14.81
N ASP A 52 -11.18 2.95 14.97
CA ASP A 52 -12.47 3.64 14.90
C ASP A 52 -13.03 3.67 13.48
N ALA A 53 -12.18 3.79 12.46
CA ALA A 53 -12.61 3.69 11.07
C ALA A 53 -13.02 2.26 10.69
N ARG A 54 -12.36 1.23 11.23
CA ARG A 54 -12.79 -0.17 11.05
C ARG A 54 -14.16 -0.44 11.65
N LYS A 55 -14.53 0.23 12.76
CA LYS A 55 -15.89 0.17 13.32
C LYS A 55 -16.94 0.83 12.42
N LEU A 56 -16.51 1.64 11.46
CA LEU A 56 -17.33 2.27 10.42
C LEU A 56 -17.23 1.52 9.07
N ASP A 57 -16.83 0.25 9.11
CA ASP A 57 -16.73 -0.65 7.95
C ASP A 57 -15.73 -0.21 6.87
N TRP A 58 -14.73 0.61 7.21
CA TRP A 58 -13.60 0.85 6.31
C TRP A 58 -12.75 -0.43 6.17
N PRO A 59 -12.51 -0.94 4.94
CA PRO A 59 -11.88 -2.24 4.76
C PRO A 59 -10.36 -2.18 4.85
N ASP A 60 -9.76 -3.30 5.22
CA ASP A 60 -8.31 -3.48 5.16
C ASP A 60 -7.86 -3.74 3.72
N VAL A 61 -6.66 -3.26 3.38
CA VAL A 61 -5.97 -3.61 2.12
C VAL A 61 -4.77 -4.47 2.47
N ALA A 62 -4.88 -5.77 2.16
CA ALA A 62 -3.86 -6.76 2.47
C ALA A 62 -2.52 -6.47 1.78
N HIS A 63 -2.54 -5.98 0.54
CA HIS A 63 -1.34 -5.64 -0.22
C HIS A 63 -1.59 -4.46 -1.17
N ALA A 64 -0.65 -3.52 -1.18
CA ALA A 64 -0.56 -2.45 -2.16
C ALA A 64 0.92 -2.19 -2.54
N PRO A 65 1.28 -2.18 -3.83
CA PRO A 65 2.64 -1.88 -4.30
C PRO A 65 2.81 -0.37 -4.53
N ILE A 66 3.59 0.31 -3.69
CA ILE A 66 3.80 1.76 -3.77
C ILE A 66 5.23 2.07 -4.23
N ALA A 67 5.39 2.93 -5.22
CA ALA A 67 6.71 3.42 -5.60
C ALA A 67 7.37 4.17 -4.44
N GLN A 68 8.65 3.91 -4.15
CA GLN A 68 9.35 4.56 -3.03
C GLN A 68 9.34 6.10 -3.16
N SER A 69 9.43 6.62 -4.38
CA SER A 69 9.35 8.07 -4.66
C SER A 69 8.00 8.65 -4.24
N ALA A 70 6.91 7.93 -4.52
CA ALA A 70 5.55 8.32 -4.16
C ALA A 70 5.30 8.26 -2.65
N PHE A 71 5.83 7.22 -1.99
CA PHE A 71 5.79 7.12 -0.53
C PHE A 71 6.50 8.32 0.12
N ASN A 72 7.68 8.69 -0.38
CA ASN A 72 8.40 9.88 0.10
C ASN A 72 7.65 11.18 -0.17
N ALA A 73 7.03 11.30 -1.35
CA ALA A 73 6.34 12.52 -1.79
C ALA A 73 5.04 12.78 -1.01
N SER A 74 4.43 11.75 -0.42
CA SER A 74 3.24 11.89 0.42
C SER A 74 3.44 12.88 1.57
N GLY A 75 4.67 12.99 2.11
CA GLY A 75 5.07 14.04 3.05
C GLY A 75 4.38 14.05 4.41
N ALA A 76 3.36 13.22 4.62
CA ALA A 76 2.50 13.19 5.80
C ALA A 76 2.64 11.90 6.63
N GLY A 77 3.46 10.95 6.19
CA GLY A 77 3.69 9.71 6.93
C GLY A 77 4.62 9.91 8.12
N GLU A 78 4.21 9.41 9.29
CA GLU A 78 5.04 9.35 10.50
C GLU A 78 5.41 7.91 10.81
N LEU A 79 6.70 7.63 11.00
CA LEU A 79 7.17 6.31 11.43
C LEU A 79 6.83 6.11 12.91
N VAL A 80 6.08 5.06 13.22
CA VAL A 80 5.62 4.77 14.59
C VAL A 80 6.22 3.49 15.17
N MET A 81 6.74 2.59 14.33
CA MET A 81 7.39 1.35 14.75
C MET A 81 8.37 0.88 13.68
N ASP A 82 9.53 0.37 14.08
CA ASP A 82 10.55 -0.12 13.15
C ASP A 82 10.49 -1.63 12.87
N GLU A 83 9.94 -2.41 13.81
CA GLU A 83 9.89 -3.87 13.73
C GLU A 83 8.53 -4.42 14.17
N ALA A 84 7.64 -4.61 13.19
CA ALA A 84 6.37 -5.30 13.36
C ALA A 84 6.31 -6.56 12.49
N SER A 85 5.50 -7.53 12.93
CA SER A 85 5.09 -8.62 12.04
C SER A 85 4.19 -8.09 10.94
N VAL A 86 4.39 -8.59 9.73
CA VAL A 86 3.55 -8.25 8.58
C VAL A 86 2.16 -8.85 8.79
N PRO A 87 1.06 -8.12 8.51
CA PRO A 87 -0.29 -8.62 8.69
C PRO A 87 -0.59 -9.89 7.88
N ASP A 88 -1.53 -10.70 8.39
CA ASP A 88 -2.03 -11.89 7.70
C ASP A 88 -2.62 -11.53 6.32
N GLY A 89 -2.49 -12.45 5.36
CA GLY A 89 -2.98 -12.25 3.98
C GLY A 89 -2.10 -11.35 3.10
N PHE A 90 -1.11 -10.64 3.66
CA PHE A 90 -0.15 -9.86 2.87
C PHE A 90 0.58 -10.71 1.84
N GLU A 91 1.05 -11.90 2.24
CA GLU A 91 1.85 -12.76 1.36
C GLU A 91 1.04 -13.25 0.16
N ASP A 92 -0.22 -13.63 0.38
CA ASP A 92 -1.13 -14.02 -0.70
C ASP A 92 -1.42 -12.84 -1.64
N GLY A 93 -1.72 -11.66 -1.08
CA GLY A 93 -1.92 -10.43 -1.85
C GLY A 93 -0.70 -10.06 -2.71
N TYR A 94 0.49 -10.12 -2.13
CA TYR A 94 1.75 -9.89 -2.85
C TYR A 94 1.95 -10.89 -3.99
N ARG A 95 1.76 -12.19 -3.74
CA ARG A 95 1.92 -13.24 -4.76
C ARG A 95 0.93 -13.06 -5.91
N SER A 96 -0.33 -12.76 -5.60
CA SER A 96 -1.35 -12.48 -6.62
C SER A 96 -1.00 -11.25 -7.45
N TRP A 97 -0.60 -10.15 -6.83
CA TRP A 97 -0.15 -8.97 -7.54
C TRP A 97 1.09 -9.27 -8.41
N ARG A 98 2.08 -9.99 -7.88
CA ARG A 98 3.32 -10.28 -8.61
C ARG A 98 3.05 -11.06 -9.89
N ALA A 99 2.19 -12.08 -9.82
CA ALA A 99 1.78 -12.84 -11.00
C ALA A 99 1.06 -11.95 -12.04
N ALA A 100 0.17 -11.06 -11.59
CA ALA A 100 -0.52 -10.12 -12.48
C ALA A 100 0.45 -9.08 -13.09
N LEU A 101 1.45 -8.62 -12.34
CA LEU A 101 2.48 -7.71 -12.84
C LEU A 101 3.33 -8.39 -13.93
N GLU A 102 3.72 -9.65 -13.72
CA GLU A 102 4.45 -10.44 -14.71
C GLU A 102 3.63 -10.71 -15.99
N ALA A 103 2.30 -10.79 -15.85
CA ALA A 103 1.37 -10.86 -16.98
C ALA A 103 1.10 -9.50 -17.66
N GLY A 104 1.59 -8.38 -17.11
CA GLY A 104 1.32 -7.03 -17.60
C GLY A 104 -0.09 -6.51 -17.26
N GLU A 105 -0.78 -7.16 -16.33
CA GLU A 105 -2.15 -6.87 -15.91
C GLU A 105 -2.23 -6.03 -14.62
N ALA A 106 -1.10 -5.86 -13.93
CA ALA A 106 -0.98 -5.01 -12.76
C ALA A 106 0.17 -4.01 -12.89
N GLY A 107 0.13 -2.97 -12.07
CA GLY A 107 1.14 -1.93 -12.00
C GLY A 107 1.57 -1.63 -10.57
N VAL A 108 2.31 -0.53 -10.43
CA VAL A 108 2.76 0.04 -9.16
C VAL A 108 2.09 1.39 -8.98
N PHE A 109 1.61 1.70 -7.79
CA PHE A 109 1.07 3.02 -7.48
C PHE A 109 2.19 4.06 -7.44
N THR A 110 1.99 5.15 -8.18
CA THR A 110 2.87 6.32 -8.20
C THR A 110 2.33 7.46 -7.33
N THR A 111 1.28 7.21 -6.56
CA THR A 111 0.73 8.08 -5.52
C THR A 111 1.04 7.53 -4.12
N GLY A 112 0.88 8.36 -3.09
CA GLY A 112 1.16 7.96 -1.71
C GLY A 112 0.17 6.90 -1.19
N PRO A 113 0.48 6.24 -0.06
CA PRO A 113 -0.40 5.22 0.52
C PRO A 113 -1.86 5.66 0.71
N PRO A 114 -2.18 6.91 1.11
CA PRO A 114 -3.57 7.30 1.27
C PRO A 114 -4.35 7.39 -0.03
N ASP A 115 -3.76 7.98 -1.08
CA ASP A 115 -4.38 8.04 -2.40
C ASP A 115 -4.53 6.65 -3.03
N ALA A 116 -3.52 5.79 -2.85
CA ALA A 116 -3.57 4.41 -3.32
C ALA A 116 -4.69 3.61 -2.63
N TYR A 117 -4.86 3.79 -1.32
CA TYR A 117 -5.95 3.20 -0.56
C TYR A 117 -7.31 3.62 -1.12
N SER A 118 -7.56 4.93 -1.26
CA SER A 118 -8.81 5.44 -1.84
C SER A 118 -9.06 4.90 -3.26
N ALA A 119 -8.03 4.82 -4.11
CA ALA A 119 -8.16 4.26 -5.45
C ALA A 119 -8.55 2.77 -5.44
N ILE A 120 -7.96 1.98 -4.54
CA ILE A 120 -8.31 0.56 -4.38
C ILE A 120 -9.78 0.40 -3.96
N LEU A 121 -10.27 1.24 -3.04
CA LEU A 121 -11.66 1.18 -2.61
C LEU A 121 -12.64 1.51 -3.74
N GLN A 122 -12.31 2.48 -4.59
CA GLN A 122 -13.12 2.78 -5.78
C GLN A 122 -13.18 1.57 -6.73
N ILE A 123 -12.06 0.88 -6.94
CA ILE A 123 -12.02 -0.35 -7.75
C ILE A 123 -12.92 -1.45 -7.16
N TYR A 124 -12.96 -1.59 -5.84
CA TYR A 124 -13.87 -2.54 -5.20
C TYR A 124 -15.34 -2.13 -5.37
N ALA A 125 -15.67 -0.85 -5.11
CA ALA A 125 -17.02 -0.34 -5.28
C ALA A 125 -17.55 -0.52 -6.71
N ASP A 126 -16.73 -0.26 -7.73
CA ASP A 126 -17.11 -0.43 -9.15
C ASP A 126 -17.36 -1.90 -9.51
N ARG A 127 -16.64 -2.83 -8.87
CA ARG A 127 -16.81 -4.28 -9.09
C ARG A 127 -18.09 -4.81 -8.45
N ASP A 128 -18.45 -4.33 -7.26
CA ASP A 128 -19.70 -4.69 -6.59
C ASP A 128 -20.94 -4.06 -7.24
N GLY A 129 -20.79 -2.87 -7.84
CA GLY A 129 -21.88 -2.17 -8.55
C GLY A 129 -22.20 -2.68 -9.96
N SER A 130 -21.42 -3.62 -10.49
CA SER A 130 -21.54 -4.13 -11.88
C SER A 130 -22.42 -5.40 -12.00
N GLN A 131 -23.29 -5.68 -11.03
CA GLN A 131 -24.25 -6.81 -11.07
C GLN A 131 -25.58 -6.44 -11.72
#